data_AF-A0A1C6IQM4-F1
#
_entry.id   AF-A0A1C6IQM4-F1
#
_cell.length_a   1.000
_cell.length_b   1.000
_cell.length_c   1.000
_cell.angle_alpha   90.00
_cell.angle_beta   90.00
_cell.angle_gamma   90.00
#
_symmetry.space_group_name_H-M   'P 1'
#
loop_
_entity.id
_entity.type
_entity.pdbx_description
1 polymer ?
#
loop_
_entity_poly.entity_id
_entity_poly.type
_entity_poly.pdbx_seq_one_letter_code
_entity_poly.pdbx_strand_id
1 'polypeptide(L)' 'MPSKSSVPELPIGFGMSLAQNNEALTYFGSLSPAEKTAVIHYVHDGNTTGEQAKEKIDHAVSVLERHSTLF' A
#
# COMPACT_ATOMS: atom_id res chain seq x y z
N MET A 1 -2.15 -4.87 -28.62
CA MET A 1 -2.20 -3.63 -27.82
C MET A 1 -2.07 -4.05 -26.36
N PRO A 2 -1.03 -3.65 -25.61
CA PRO A 2 -0.90 -4.10 -24.23
C PRO A 2 -1.98 -3.45 -23.36
N SER A 3 -2.99 -4.24 -23.02
CA SER A 3 -3.92 -3.98 -21.92
C SER A 3 -3.14 -4.21 -20.63
N LYS A 4 -2.80 -3.16 -19.91
CA LYS A 4 -2.27 -3.30 -18.56
C LYS A 4 -2.67 -2.09 -17.75
N SER A 5 -3.89 -2.13 -17.24
CA SER A 5 -4.27 -1.44 -16.01
C SER A 5 -3.33 -1.98 -14.92
N SER A 6 -2.11 -1.43 -14.89
CA SER A 6 -0.97 -1.93 -14.14
C SER A 6 -1.07 -1.41 -12.72
N VAL A 7 -2.17 -1.71 -12.02
CA VAL A 7 -2.12 -1.63 -10.57
C VAL A 7 -1.13 -2.72 -10.18
N PRO A 8 0.01 -2.39 -9.56
CA PRO A 8 0.98 -3.40 -9.17
C PRO A 8 0.30 -4.36 -8.21
N GLU A 9 0.68 -5.64 -8.25
CA GLU A 9 0.06 -6.64 -7.37
C GLU A 9 0.21 -6.22 -5.91
N LEU A 10 -0.91 -6.19 -5.18
CA LEU A 10 -0.94 -5.81 -3.77
C LEU A 10 -0.11 -6.84 -2.99
N PRO A 11 0.95 -6.42 -2.28
CA PRO A 11 1.72 -7.35 -1.47
C PRO A 11 0.81 -8.01 -0.44
N ILE A 12 0.86 -9.34 -0.32
CA ILE A 12 -0.04 -10.08 0.57
C ILE A 12 0.07 -9.56 2.02
N GLY A 13 1.30 -9.29 2.48
CA GLY A 13 1.53 -8.68 3.80
C GLY A 13 0.87 -7.31 3.95
N PHE A 14 0.85 -6.50 2.90
CA PHE A 14 0.19 -5.19 2.90
C PHE A 14 -1.33 -5.33 2.94
N GLY A 15 -1.89 -6.21 2.12
CA GLY A 15 -3.32 -6.51 2.13
C GLY A 15 -3.80 -7.06 3.47
N MET A 16 -2.99 -7.90 4.12
CA MET A 16 -3.28 -8.41 5.47
C MET A 16 -3.24 -7.30 6.53
N SER A 17 -2.21 -6.45 6.54
CA SER A 17 -2.13 -5.33 7.49
C SER A 17 -3.24 -4.31 7.28
N LEU A 18 -3.63 -4.02 6.04
CA LEU A 18 -4.82 -3.21 5.75
C LEU A 18 -6.08 -3.88 6.29
N ALA A 19 -6.27 -5.18 6.08
CA ALA A 19 -7.43 -5.90 6.59
C ALA A 19 -7.52 -5.90 8.12
N GLN A 20 -6.38 -5.80 8.82
CA GLN A 20 -6.33 -5.65 10.28
C GLN A 20 -6.73 -4.23 10.74
N ASN A 21 -6.71 -3.24 9.85
CA ASN A 21 -6.90 -1.85 10.17
C ASN A 21 -8.02 -1.25 9.30
N ASN A 22 -9.27 -1.37 9.76
CA ASN A 22 -10.48 -1.02 9.00
C ASN A 22 -10.50 0.44 8.50
N GLU A 23 -9.91 1.37 9.26
CA GLU A 23 -9.81 2.78 8.89
C GLU A 23 -8.86 2.96 7.70
N ALA A 24 -7.66 2.40 7.79
CA ALA A 24 -6.68 2.39 6.69
C ALA A 24 -7.23 1.68 5.44
N LEU A 25 -7.96 0.56 5.61
CA LEU A 25 -8.60 -0.14 4.48
C LEU A 25 -9.66 0.72 3.79
N THR A 26 -10.48 1.41 4.58
CA THR A 26 -11.54 2.29 4.07
C THR A 26 -10.94 3.49 3.33
N TYR A 27 -9.92 4.12 3.93
CA TYR A 27 -9.20 5.23 3.31
C TYR A 27 -8.47 4.77 2.04
N PHE A 28 -7.71 3.68 2.10
CA PHE A 28 -7.09 3.06 0.94
C PHE A 28 -8.11 2.73 -0.16
N GLY A 29 -9.29 2.23 0.21
CA GLY A 29 -10.40 1.97 -0.70
C GLY A 29 -10.90 3.24 -1.41
N SER A 30 -10.93 4.36 -0.70
CA SER A 30 -11.32 5.68 -1.21
C SER A 30 -10.28 6.35 -2.11
N LEU A 31 -9.01 5.94 -2.04
CA LEU A 31 -7.93 6.49 -2.85
C LEU A 31 -8.14 6.25 -4.35
N SER A 32 -7.64 7.19 -5.15
CA SER A 32 -7.61 7.09 -6.61
C SER A 32 -6.70 5.95 -7.06
N PRO A 33 -6.90 5.39 -8.27
CA PRO A 33 -6.02 4.36 -8.81
C PRO A 33 -4.54 4.77 -8.83
N ALA A 34 -4.25 6.05 -9.11
CA ALA A 34 -2.89 6.58 -9.10
C ALA A 34 -2.26 6.60 -7.69
N GLU A 35 -3.05 6.95 -6.67
CA GLU A 35 -2.61 6.98 -5.27
C GLU A 35 -2.39 5.57 -4.74
N LYS A 36 -3.31 4.63 -5.03
CA LYS A 36 -3.14 3.21 -4.73
C LYS A 36 -1.86 2.66 -5.35
N THR A 37 -1.60 2.98 -6.61
CA THR A 37 -0.35 2.62 -7.29
C THR A 37 0.85 3.22 -6.58
N ALA A 38 0.83 4.50 -6.17
CA ALA A 38 1.93 5.12 -5.43
C ALA A 38 2.21 4.42 -4.09
N VAL A 39 1.17 4.07 -3.33
CA VAL A 39 1.31 3.33 -2.06
C VAL A 39 1.92 1.95 -2.32
N ILE A 40 1.39 1.22 -3.31
CA ILE A 40 1.88 -0.11 -3.64
C ILE A 40 3.33 -0.04 -4.10
N HIS A 41 3.69 0.95 -4.92
CA HIS A 41 5.07 1.19 -5.32
C HIS A 41 5.95 1.50 -4.12
N TYR A 42 5.54 2.39 -3.20
CA TYR A 42 6.31 2.69 -1.99
C TYR A 42 6.60 1.44 -1.16
N VAL A 43 5.57 0.59 -0.99
CA VAL A 43 5.67 -0.67 -0.26
C VAL A 43 6.50 -1.71 -1.01
N HIS A 44 6.53 -1.68 -2.34
CA HIS A 44 7.26 -2.66 -3.17
C HIS A 44 8.70 -2.22 -3.49
N ASP A 45 8.99 -0.92 -3.45
CA ASP A 45 10.29 -0.34 -3.81
C ASP A 45 11.28 -0.40 -2.64
N GLY A 46 12.55 -0.71 -2.91
CA GLY A 46 13.62 -0.62 -1.91
C GLY A 46 13.65 -1.69 -0.82
N ASN A 47 12.89 -2.78 -0.95
CA ASN A 47 12.94 -3.88 0.01
C ASN A 47 14.04 -4.89 -0.35
N THR A 48 15.10 -4.92 0.43
CA THR A 48 16.17 -5.93 0.31
C THR A 48 15.92 -7.15 1.21
N THR A 49 15.09 -7.00 2.25
CA THR A 49 14.74 -8.07 3.22
C THR A 49 13.25 -8.03 3.58
N GLY A 50 12.72 -9.13 4.08
CA GLY A 50 11.31 -9.22 4.51
C GLY A 50 10.96 -8.31 5.70
N GLU A 51 11.95 -7.95 6.52
CA GLU A 51 11.77 -7.01 7.64
C GLU A 51 11.57 -5.57 7.15
N GLN A 52 12.40 -5.12 6.20
CA GLN A 52 12.24 -3.80 5.56
C GLN A 52 10.86 -3.67 4.88
N ALA A 53 10.42 -4.75 4.21
CA ALA A 53 9.09 -4.79 3.59
C ALA A 53 7.99 -4.63 4.65
N LYS A 54 8.12 -5.34 5.78
CA LYS A 54 7.16 -5.25 6.89
C LYS A 54 7.11 -3.85 7.50
N GLU A 55 8.25 -3.22 7.76
CA GLU A 55 8.30 -1.86 8.29
C GLU A 55 7.65 -0.85 7.34
N LYS A 56 7.88 -0.98 6.03
CA LYS A 56 7.22 -0.12 5.03
C LYS A 56 5.72 -0.37 4.94
N ILE A 57 5.28 -1.62 5.03
CA ILE A 57 3.86 -1.98 5.11
C ILE A 57 3.21 -1.30 6.32
N ASP A 58 3.83 -1.44 7.49
CA ASP A 58 3.32 -0.89 8.75
C ASP A 58 3.25 0.64 8.68
N HIS A 59 4.30 1.27 8.14
CA HIS A 59 4.35 2.71 7.92
C HIS A 59 3.27 3.17 6.93
N ALA A 60 3.11 2.49 5.79
CA ALA A 60 2.07 2.82 4.82
C ALA A 60 0.67 2.70 5.43
N VAL A 61 0.39 1.65 6.21
CA VAL A 61 -0.89 1.48 6.91
C VAL A 61 -1.10 2.58 7.96
N SER A 62 -0.09 2.95 8.73
CA SER A 62 -0.16 4.04 9.72
C SER A 62 -0.41 5.41 9.08
N VAL A 63 0.18 5.67 7.92
CA VAL A 63 -0.05 6.89 7.13
C VAL A 63 -1.49 6.94 6.61
N LEU A 64 -2.00 5.80 6.14
CA LEU A 64 -3.39 5.66 5.66
C LEU A 64 -4.43 5.77 6.78
N GLU A 65 -4.15 5.20 7.96
CA GLU A 65 -4.97 5.37 9.17
C GLU A 65 -5.11 6.85 9.52
N ARG A 66 -4.02 7.61 9.41
CA ARG A 66 -4.03 9.06 9.64
C ARG A 66 -4.67 9.89 8.53
N HIS A 67 -5.31 9.25 7.54
CA HIS A 67 -5.83 9.89 6.33
C HIS A 67 -4.78 10.73 5.59
N SER A 68 -3.52 10.30 5.60
CA SER A 68 -2.42 10.95 4.90
C SER A 68 -1.94 10.08 3.74
N THR A 69 -1.41 10.72 2.70
CA THR A 69 -0.80 10.08 1.52
C THR A 69 0.62 10.61 1.27
N LEU A 70 1.23 11.23 2.28
CA LEU A 70 2.63 11.65 2.25
C LEU A 70 3.51 10.46 2.65
N PHE A 71 4.08 9.80 1.65
CA PHE A 71 5.06 8.71 1.79
C PHE A 71 6.48 9.23 1.55
#